data_AF-A0A258JVY2-F1
#
_entry.id   AF-A0A258JVY2-F1
#
_cell.length_a   1.000
_cell.length_b   1.000
_cell.length_c   1.000
_cell.angle_alpha   90.00
_cell.angle_beta   90.00
_cell.angle_gamma   90.00
#
_symmetry.space_group_name_H-M   'P 1'
#
loop_
_entity.id
_entity.type
_entity.pdbx_description
1 polymer ?
#
loop_
_entity_poly.entity_id
_entity_poly.type
_entity_poly.pdbx_seq_one_letter_code
_entity_poly.pdbx_strand_id
1 'polypeptide(L)'
;MRRRDFLAGAGALGLVAPLMARAAFAQPAPGTAPAAPPRDQKVARLAIYPALGICRVGSSAEFFYAPEVPGLPALPDGRYKDGRDRIKKQAQRFRLYAFNAAGEVLREVTAAEADITWSVQVANTKGVWYGFNNPMDNGEQAPGLPGGLRNQAITDWKKRGEMLVINPGVHAITGRGVNPKGGDPAHAMVGEFWKRERVRLASLGTDADGRLIVFPGDGVAKSAIPNNPITNFSDNDGWHDDWCDGPVDARVTFKDGTVVDAENAWVACCGPDFAPEIPPFISLYDVMRDTAIDGGWMAEPKAPYSFRRDIYP
;
A
#
# COMPACT_ATOMS: atom_id res chain seq x y z
N MET A 1 37.57 17.33 -19.78
CA MET A 1 36.33 17.02 -19.02
C MET A 1 35.95 15.58 -19.29
N ARG A 2 35.80 14.75 -18.25
CA ARG A 2 35.41 13.33 -18.43
C ARG A 2 33.89 13.27 -18.56
N ARG A 3 33.36 12.34 -19.37
CA ARG A 3 31.91 12.11 -19.60
C ARG A 3 31.07 12.05 -18.30
N ARG A 4 31.67 11.63 -17.18
CA ARG A 4 31.01 11.53 -15.87
C ARG A 4 30.73 12.89 -15.22
N ASP A 5 31.56 13.90 -15.49
CA ASP A 5 31.43 15.23 -14.89
C ASP A 5 30.32 16.06 -15.59
N PHE A 6 30.11 15.83 -16.88
CA PHE A 6 29.03 16.45 -17.66
C PHE A 6 27.64 15.92 -17.24
N LEU A 7 27.53 14.62 -16.94
CA LEU A 7 26.27 14.01 -16.49
C LEU A 7 25.90 14.41 -15.05
N ALA A 8 26.89 14.62 -14.18
CA ALA A 8 26.66 15.12 -12.82
C ALA A 8 26.16 16.58 -12.81
N GLY A 9 26.69 17.42 -13.71
CA GLY A 9 26.26 18.82 -13.86
C GLY A 9 24.90 18.99 -14.53
N ALA A 10 24.58 18.16 -15.53
CA ALA A 10 23.29 18.19 -16.23
C ALA A 10 22.14 17.58 -15.41
N GLY A 11 22.43 16.58 -14.55
CA GLY A 11 21.42 15.95 -13.69
C GLY A 11 20.82 16.89 -12.64
N ALA A 12 21.62 17.81 -12.09
CA ALA A 12 21.15 18.73 -11.04
C ALA A 12 20.15 19.77 -11.56
N LEU A 13 20.30 20.27 -12.79
CA LEU A 13 19.35 21.20 -13.43
C LEU A 13 18.16 20.46 -14.08
N GLY A 14 18.38 19.24 -14.57
CA GLY A 14 17.38 18.40 -15.20
C GLY A 14 16.41 17.71 -14.23
N LEU A 15 16.74 17.57 -12.94
CA LEU A 15 15.86 17.00 -11.93
C LEU A 15 14.88 18.03 -11.33
N VAL A 16 15.28 19.31 -11.24
CA VAL A 16 14.46 20.35 -10.59
C VAL A 16 13.24 20.73 -11.43
N ALA A 17 13.37 20.83 -12.75
CA ALA A 17 12.25 21.17 -13.64
C ALA A 17 11.11 20.12 -13.68
N PRO A 18 11.36 18.80 -13.83
CA PRO A 18 10.31 17.79 -13.77
C PRO A 18 9.73 17.59 -12.37
N LEU A 19 10.53 17.80 -11.30
CA LEU A 19 10.01 17.84 -9.91
C LEU A 19 9.07 19.04 -9.69
N MET A 20 9.42 20.23 -10.20
CA MET A 20 8.57 21.43 -10.13
C MET A 20 7.29 21.26 -10.94
N ALA A 21 7.35 20.65 -12.13
CA ALA A 21 6.16 20.31 -12.91
C ALA A 21 5.28 19.32 -12.13
N ARG A 22 5.84 18.23 -11.62
CA ARG A 22 5.12 17.20 -10.84
C ARG A 22 4.48 17.73 -9.55
N ALA A 23 5.19 18.59 -8.81
CA ALA A 23 4.65 19.25 -7.62
C ALA A 23 3.51 20.23 -7.94
N ALA A 24 3.53 20.90 -9.10
CA ALA A 24 2.48 21.81 -9.53
C ALA A 24 1.14 21.12 -9.88
N PHE A 25 1.12 19.79 -10.02
CA PHE A 25 -0.11 18.99 -10.23
C PHE A 25 -0.71 18.45 -8.93
N ALA A 26 0.09 18.35 -7.87
CA ALA A 26 -0.37 17.97 -6.53
C ALA A 26 -0.97 19.15 -5.75
N GLN A 27 -0.75 20.38 -6.22
CA GLN A 27 -1.34 21.57 -5.63
C GLN A 27 -2.71 21.86 -6.26
N PRO A 28 -3.68 22.33 -5.46
CA PRO A 28 -4.90 22.88 -6.03
C PRO A 28 -4.54 24.07 -6.92
N ALA A 29 -5.37 24.35 -7.93
CA ALA A 29 -5.06 25.31 -8.99
C ALA A 29 -4.51 26.63 -8.42
N PRO A 30 -3.46 27.23 -9.01
CA PRO A 30 -2.89 28.49 -8.52
C PRO A 30 -3.99 29.55 -8.42
N GLY A 31 -4.21 30.08 -7.20
CA GLY A 31 -5.31 31.00 -6.88
C GLY A 31 -6.40 30.42 -5.98
N THR A 32 -6.36 29.12 -5.67
CA THR A 32 -7.17 28.55 -4.59
C THR A 32 -6.52 28.91 -3.24
N ALA A 33 -7.07 29.92 -2.57
CA ALA A 33 -6.80 30.11 -1.15
C ALA A 33 -7.10 28.78 -0.42
N PRO A 34 -6.36 28.41 0.66
CA PRO A 34 -6.81 27.33 1.51
C PRO A 34 -8.28 27.57 1.83
N ALA A 35 -9.12 26.56 1.58
CA ALA A 35 -10.54 26.67 1.85
C ALA A 35 -10.69 27.21 3.28
N ALA A 36 -11.55 28.22 3.46
CA ALA A 36 -11.85 28.71 4.80
C ALA A 36 -12.24 27.50 5.66
N PRO A 37 -11.78 27.44 6.94
CA PRO A 37 -12.09 26.29 7.78
C PRO A 37 -13.60 26.07 7.78
N PRO A 38 -14.07 24.81 7.71
CA PRO A 38 -15.48 24.48 7.77
C PRO A 38 -16.18 25.22 8.91
N ARG A 39 -17.38 25.77 8.65
CA ARG A 39 -18.12 26.50 9.69
C ARG A 39 -18.53 25.58 10.83
N ASP A 40 -18.91 24.34 10.50
CA ASP A 40 -19.15 23.29 11.47
C ASP A 40 -17.85 22.53 11.74
N GLN A 41 -17.41 22.57 13.00
CA GLN A 41 -16.20 21.92 13.51
C GLN A 41 -16.50 20.61 14.26
N LYS A 42 -17.77 20.17 14.30
CA LYS A 42 -18.16 18.94 14.97
C LYS A 42 -17.69 17.73 14.16
N VAL A 43 -16.97 16.83 14.82
CA VAL A 43 -16.59 15.54 14.24
C VAL A 43 -17.85 14.68 14.10
N ALA A 44 -18.16 14.28 12.86
CA ALA A 44 -19.27 13.37 12.54
C ALA A 44 -18.78 11.96 12.18
N ARG A 45 -17.62 11.86 11.53
CA ARG A 45 -16.99 10.59 11.15
C ARG A 45 -15.47 10.72 11.11
N LEU A 46 -14.79 9.59 11.22
CA LEU A 46 -13.35 9.45 11.02
C LEU A 46 -13.11 8.50 9.85
N ALA A 47 -12.07 8.75 9.06
CA ALA A 47 -11.66 7.83 8.00
C ALA A 47 -10.14 7.72 7.90
N ILE A 48 -9.67 6.52 7.56
CA ILE A 48 -8.26 6.20 7.41
C ILE A 48 -7.80 6.53 5.99
N TYR A 49 -6.67 7.22 5.86
CA TYR A 49 -6.05 7.55 4.58
C TYR A 49 -4.58 7.10 4.51
N PRO A 50 -4.11 6.59 3.37
CA PRO A 50 -4.90 6.33 2.16
C PRO A 50 -5.92 5.20 2.37
N ALA A 51 -7.03 5.23 1.60
CA ALA A 51 -8.04 4.18 1.66
C ALA A 51 -7.50 2.81 1.16
N LEU A 52 -6.57 2.85 0.20
CA LEU A 52 -5.75 1.71 -0.21
C LEU A 52 -4.27 2.11 -0.12
N GLY A 53 -3.57 1.54 0.84
CA GLY A 53 -2.14 1.72 1.02
C GLY A 53 -1.32 0.68 0.27
N ILE A 54 -0.21 1.11 -0.34
CA ILE A 54 0.70 0.25 -1.10
C ILE A 54 2.09 0.23 -0.44
N CYS A 55 2.45 -0.91 0.12
CA CYS A 55 3.81 -1.18 0.60
C CYS A 55 4.55 -2.12 -0.37
N ARG A 56 5.88 -2.07 -0.35
CA ARG A 56 6.71 -2.88 -1.27
C ARG A 56 7.85 -3.55 -0.54
N VAL A 57 7.96 -4.86 -0.75
CA VAL A 57 9.02 -5.68 -0.13
C VAL A 57 10.41 -5.19 -0.52
N GLY A 58 11.40 -5.51 0.31
CA GLY A 58 12.81 -5.23 0.05
C GLY A 58 13.70 -5.95 1.05
N SER A 59 14.90 -6.35 0.65
CA SER A 59 15.80 -7.17 1.48
C SER A 59 16.60 -6.39 2.53
N SER A 60 16.53 -5.05 2.55
CA SER A 60 17.17 -4.22 3.57
C SER A 60 16.29 -4.09 4.83
N ALA A 61 16.94 -3.86 5.97
CA ALA A 61 16.30 -3.39 7.19
C ALA A 61 15.96 -1.88 7.13
N GLU A 62 16.55 -1.13 6.19
CA GLU A 62 16.18 0.25 5.91
C GLU A 62 14.89 0.33 5.09
N PHE A 63 14.19 1.44 5.25
CA PHE A 63 12.94 1.71 4.56
C PHE A 63 12.83 3.19 4.19
N PHE A 64 11.85 3.49 3.35
CA PHE A 64 11.32 4.82 3.10
C PHE A 64 9.78 4.75 3.09
N TYR A 65 9.11 5.88 3.29
CA TYR A 65 7.65 5.92 3.23
C TYR A 65 7.15 5.91 1.78
N ALA A 66 6.02 5.25 1.54
CA ALA A 66 5.28 5.37 0.30
C ALA A 66 4.96 6.85 0.00
N PRO A 67 4.86 7.26 -1.28
CA PRO A 67 4.43 8.61 -1.63
C PRO A 67 3.07 8.94 -0.99
N GLU A 68 3.02 10.04 -0.24
CA GLU A 68 1.76 10.54 0.33
C GLU A 68 1.05 11.53 -0.60
N VAL A 69 1.73 11.92 -1.67
CA VAL A 69 1.26 12.92 -2.63
C VAL A 69 1.41 12.34 -4.04
N PRO A 70 0.32 12.24 -4.83
CA PRO A 70 0.38 11.79 -6.21
C PRO A 70 1.40 12.58 -7.04
N GLY A 71 2.15 11.88 -7.88
CA GLY A 71 3.14 12.48 -8.76
C GLY A 71 4.47 12.87 -8.11
N LEU A 72 4.60 12.84 -6.78
CA LEU A 72 5.87 13.07 -6.10
C LEU A 72 6.61 11.75 -5.84
N PRO A 73 7.94 11.70 -6.04
CA PRO A 73 8.70 10.51 -5.73
C PRO A 73 8.76 10.28 -4.21
N ALA A 74 8.71 9.01 -3.81
CA ALA A 74 8.76 8.59 -2.41
C ALA A 74 10.07 9.01 -1.71
N LEU A 75 11.16 9.08 -2.47
CA LEU A 75 12.49 9.33 -1.96
C LEU A 75 13.27 10.23 -2.96
N PRO A 76 13.24 11.56 -2.78
CA PRO A 76 13.82 12.50 -3.74
C PRO A 76 15.34 12.38 -3.94
N ASP A 77 16.07 11.76 -3.00
CA ASP A 77 17.52 11.54 -3.12
C ASP A 77 17.89 10.31 -3.97
N GLY A 78 16.88 9.55 -4.43
CA GLY A 78 17.04 8.37 -5.28
C GLY A 78 17.70 7.16 -4.60
N ARG A 79 17.94 7.19 -3.28
CA ARG A 79 18.65 6.13 -2.55
C ARG A 79 17.73 4.99 -2.13
N TYR A 80 17.19 4.29 -3.12
CA TYR A 80 16.30 3.13 -2.94
C TYR A 80 17.01 1.84 -2.49
N LYS A 81 18.33 1.85 -2.41
CA LYS A 81 19.15 0.73 -1.95
C LYS A 81 19.97 1.09 -0.74
N ASP A 82 20.16 0.10 0.12
CA ASP A 82 21.16 0.09 1.18
C ASP A 82 22.39 -0.65 0.64
N GLY A 83 23.45 0.10 0.35
CA GLY A 83 24.60 -0.41 -0.37
C GLY A 83 24.28 -0.70 -1.85
N ARG A 84 24.75 -1.84 -2.37
CA ARG A 84 24.63 -2.20 -3.81
C ARG A 84 23.61 -3.30 -4.10
N ASP A 85 23.26 -4.07 -3.08
CA ASP A 85 22.62 -5.38 -3.20
C ASP A 85 21.29 -5.49 -2.44
N ARG A 86 21.03 -4.60 -1.47
CA ARG A 86 19.81 -4.64 -0.67
C ARG A 86 18.84 -3.53 -1.05
N ILE A 87 17.60 -3.90 -1.34
CA ILE A 87 16.52 -2.97 -1.69
C ILE A 87 15.87 -2.49 -0.39
N LYS A 88 15.71 -1.18 -0.22
CA LYS A 88 14.97 -0.61 0.91
C LYS A 88 13.48 -0.92 0.77
N LYS A 89 12.82 -1.19 1.89
CA LYS A 89 11.36 -1.38 1.90
C LYS A 89 10.65 -0.06 1.60
N GLN A 90 9.54 -0.12 0.89
CA GLN A 90 8.56 0.96 0.91
C GLN A 90 7.51 0.65 1.98
N ALA A 91 7.56 1.37 3.10
CA ALA A 91 6.59 1.24 4.19
C ALA A 91 5.38 2.15 3.93
N GLN A 92 4.17 1.67 4.23
CA GLN A 92 2.97 2.47 4.09
C GLN A 92 2.65 3.15 5.42
N ARG A 93 2.51 4.47 5.42
CA ARG A 93 2.00 5.23 6.56
C ARG A 93 0.50 5.50 6.38
N PHE A 94 -0.28 5.32 7.43
CA PHE A 94 -1.70 5.62 7.48
C PHE A 94 -2.00 6.74 8.47
N ARG A 95 -2.95 7.59 8.11
CA ARG A 95 -3.40 8.79 8.82
C ARG A 95 -4.89 8.69 9.11
N LEU A 96 -5.36 9.38 10.12
CA LEU A 96 -6.78 9.52 10.43
C LEU A 96 -7.23 10.94 10.16
N TYR A 97 -8.33 11.10 9.44
CA TYR A 97 -8.94 12.41 9.20
C TYR A 97 -10.34 12.47 9.79
N ALA A 98 -10.64 13.57 10.47
CA ALA A 98 -11.97 13.88 10.94
C ALA A 98 -12.75 14.67 9.91
N PHE A 99 -14.04 14.36 9.78
CA PHE A 99 -14.96 15.04 8.87
C PHE A 99 -16.20 15.51 9.62
N ASN A 100 -16.77 16.63 9.16
CA ASN A 100 -18.09 17.07 9.63
C ASN A 100 -19.23 16.32 8.90
N ALA A 101 -20.47 16.62 9.28
CA ALA A 101 -21.66 15.98 8.70
C ALA A 101 -21.85 16.28 7.20
N ALA A 102 -21.24 17.35 6.69
CA ALA A 102 -21.25 17.70 5.25
C ALA A 102 -20.16 16.97 4.45
N GLY A 103 -19.31 16.17 5.10
CA GLY A 103 -18.20 15.46 4.46
C GLY A 103 -16.97 16.34 4.21
N GLU A 104 -16.89 17.51 4.83
CA GLU A 104 -15.72 18.38 4.74
C GLU A 104 -14.64 17.92 5.72
N VAL A 105 -13.37 17.90 5.28
CA VAL A 105 -12.23 17.56 6.13
C VAL A 105 -12.04 18.65 7.18
N LEU A 106 -12.05 18.26 8.45
CA LEU A 106 -11.78 19.15 9.57
C LEU A 106 -10.29 19.25 9.86
N ARG A 107 -9.65 18.10 10.08
CA ARG A 107 -8.23 17.98 10.46
C ARG A 107 -7.77 16.53 10.45
N GLU A 108 -6.46 16.33 10.50
CA GLU A 108 -5.85 15.06 10.89
C GLU A 108 -6.02 14.84 12.40
N VAL A 109 -6.43 13.62 12.80
CA VAL A 109 -6.47 13.18 14.20
C VAL A 109 -5.18 12.44 14.52
N THR A 110 -4.51 12.85 15.58
CA THR A 110 -3.24 12.26 16.04
C THR A 110 -3.31 11.90 17.52
N ALA A 111 -2.26 11.24 18.01
CA ALA A 111 -2.08 10.95 19.43
C ALA A 111 -2.01 12.20 20.33
N ALA A 112 -2.07 13.43 19.78
CA ALA A 112 -2.08 14.67 20.54
C ALA A 112 -3.45 14.96 21.17
N GLU A 113 -4.51 14.48 20.53
CA GLU A 113 -5.89 14.76 20.92
C GLU A 113 -6.72 13.49 21.23
N ALA A 114 -6.23 12.30 20.87
CA ALA A 114 -6.93 11.04 21.11
C ALA A 114 -5.97 9.85 21.32
N ASP A 115 -6.43 8.81 22.00
CA ASP A 115 -5.79 7.51 22.00
C ASP A 115 -6.25 6.73 20.76
N ILE A 116 -5.29 6.25 19.95
CA ILE A 116 -5.57 5.57 18.69
C ILE A 116 -5.08 4.13 18.81
N THR A 117 -5.99 3.17 18.64
CA THR A 117 -5.65 1.76 18.48
C THR A 117 -5.87 1.36 17.04
N TRP A 118 -4.79 1.00 16.36
CA TRP A 118 -4.83 0.44 15.01
C TRP A 118 -4.92 -1.07 15.07
N SER A 119 -5.69 -1.67 14.16
CA SER A 119 -5.78 -3.12 13.98
C SER A 119 -5.54 -3.45 12.51
N VAL A 120 -4.66 -4.42 12.24
CA VAL A 120 -4.33 -4.85 10.87
C VAL A 120 -4.42 -6.36 10.78
N GLN A 121 -5.04 -6.87 9.71
CA GLN A 121 -5.11 -8.30 9.43
C GLN A 121 -4.72 -8.58 7.99
N VAL A 122 -3.44 -8.85 7.74
CA VAL A 122 -2.98 -9.25 6.40
C VAL A 122 -2.99 -10.76 6.24
N ALA A 123 -3.18 -11.24 5.01
CA ALA A 123 -3.03 -12.65 4.66
C ALA A 123 -2.39 -12.82 3.27
N ASN A 124 -1.82 -13.99 3.03
CA ASN A 124 -1.46 -14.47 1.70
C ASN A 124 -2.28 -15.73 1.38
N THR A 125 -3.13 -15.63 0.36
CA THR A 125 -4.02 -16.71 -0.09
C THR A 125 -3.56 -17.31 -1.43
N LYS A 126 -2.42 -16.88 -1.98
CA LYS A 126 -1.93 -17.32 -3.30
C LYS A 126 -1.77 -18.83 -3.39
N GLY A 127 -1.34 -19.48 -2.30
CA GLY A 127 -1.14 -20.92 -2.26
C GLY A 127 -2.44 -21.73 -2.30
N VAL A 128 -3.54 -21.19 -1.77
CA VAL A 128 -4.84 -21.89 -1.70
C VAL A 128 -5.72 -21.63 -2.94
N TRP A 129 -5.40 -20.57 -3.68
CA TRP A 129 -6.20 -20.06 -4.80
C TRP A 129 -6.09 -20.88 -6.09
N TYR A 130 -6.78 -20.42 -7.13
CA TYR A 130 -6.69 -20.94 -8.49
C TYR A 130 -5.39 -20.48 -9.18
N GLY A 131 -4.97 -21.25 -10.18
CA GLY A 131 -3.91 -20.86 -11.10
C GLY A 131 -4.35 -19.73 -12.02
N PHE A 132 -3.37 -19.03 -12.61
CA PHE A 132 -3.60 -17.85 -13.44
C PHE A 132 -3.19 -18.11 -14.89
N ASN A 133 -4.17 -18.07 -15.80
CA ASN A 133 -3.96 -18.07 -17.24
C ASN A 133 -4.18 -16.68 -17.84
N ASN A 134 -5.37 -16.11 -17.64
CA ASN A 134 -5.77 -14.76 -18.08
C ASN A 134 -6.91 -14.23 -17.19
N PRO A 135 -7.26 -12.92 -17.29
CA PRO A 135 -8.42 -12.38 -16.59
C PRO A 135 -9.72 -13.07 -17.00
N MET A 136 -10.62 -13.29 -16.03
CA MET A 136 -11.90 -13.99 -16.24
C MET A 136 -12.98 -13.08 -16.87
N ASP A 137 -12.75 -11.78 -16.89
CA ASP A 137 -13.65 -10.68 -17.24
C ASP A 137 -13.28 -9.99 -18.56
N ASN A 138 -12.37 -10.56 -19.36
CA ASN A 138 -11.93 -10.04 -20.66
C ASN A 138 -13.02 -10.02 -21.77
N GLY A 139 -14.25 -10.43 -21.47
CA GLY A 139 -15.37 -10.44 -22.43
C GLY A 139 -15.27 -11.49 -23.54
N GLU A 140 -16.16 -11.40 -24.54
CA GLU A 140 -16.33 -12.44 -25.57
C GLU A 140 -15.14 -12.58 -26.53
N GLN A 141 -14.35 -11.51 -26.73
CA GLN A 141 -13.23 -11.52 -27.69
C GLN A 141 -11.98 -12.21 -27.14
N ALA A 142 -11.86 -12.32 -25.83
CA ALA A 142 -10.74 -12.97 -25.16
C ALA A 142 -11.22 -13.66 -23.86
N PRO A 143 -12.15 -14.64 -23.94
CA PRO A 143 -12.82 -15.18 -22.78
C PRO A 143 -11.83 -15.74 -21.75
N GLY A 144 -12.24 -15.69 -20.48
CA GLY A 144 -11.47 -16.25 -19.37
C GLY A 144 -11.19 -17.74 -19.56
N LEU A 145 -9.96 -18.14 -19.26
CA LEU A 145 -9.47 -19.51 -19.26
C LEU A 145 -9.27 -19.95 -17.80
N PRO A 146 -10.23 -20.69 -17.21
CA PRO A 146 -10.16 -21.07 -15.80
C PRO A 146 -8.90 -21.88 -15.50
N GLY A 147 -8.15 -21.46 -14.48
CA GLY A 147 -7.07 -22.26 -13.91
C GLY A 147 -7.60 -23.30 -12.93
N GLY A 148 -6.95 -24.47 -12.85
CA GLY A 148 -7.19 -25.40 -11.75
C GLY A 148 -6.72 -24.82 -10.41
N LEU A 149 -7.04 -25.46 -9.29
CA LEU A 149 -6.50 -25.05 -7.99
C LEU A 149 -4.96 -25.10 -8.00
N ARG A 150 -4.29 -24.26 -7.22
CA ARG A 150 -2.89 -24.48 -6.84
C ARG A 150 -2.82 -25.54 -5.74
N ASN A 151 -1.68 -26.20 -5.60
CA ASN A 151 -1.45 -27.26 -4.61
C ASN A 151 -2.52 -28.36 -4.67
N GLN A 152 -2.82 -28.88 -5.87
CA GLN A 152 -3.99 -29.77 -6.11
C GLN A 152 -3.91 -31.09 -5.37
N ALA A 153 -2.69 -31.54 -5.02
CA ALA A 153 -2.48 -32.75 -4.23
C ALA A 153 -3.11 -32.68 -2.83
N ILE A 154 -3.38 -31.47 -2.30
CA ILE A 154 -4.11 -31.27 -1.04
C ILE A 154 -5.60 -31.12 -1.38
N THR A 155 -6.34 -32.22 -1.27
CA THR A 155 -7.76 -32.30 -1.68
C THR A 155 -8.76 -31.96 -0.58
N ASP A 156 -8.39 -32.14 0.69
CA ASP A 156 -9.26 -31.82 1.83
C ASP A 156 -9.34 -30.30 2.05
N TRP A 157 -10.54 -29.74 1.95
CA TRP A 157 -10.78 -28.29 2.02
C TRP A 157 -10.32 -27.65 3.33
N LYS A 158 -10.48 -28.33 4.46
CA LYS A 158 -10.04 -27.82 5.76
C LYS A 158 -8.51 -27.76 5.81
N LYS A 159 -7.84 -28.84 5.38
CA LYS A 159 -6.37 -28.89 5.29
C LYS A 159 -5.82 -27.85 4.32
N ARG A 160 -6.51 -27.59 3.20
CA ARG A 160 -6.11 -26.52 2.27
C ARG A 160 -6.04 -25.17 2.98
N GLY A 161 -7.09 -24.78 3.71
CA GLY A 161 -7.08 -23.54 4.51
C GLY A 161 -5.93 -23.50 5.52
N GLU A 162 -5.76 -24.57 6.29
CA GLU A 162 -4.73 -24.65 7.34
C GLU A 162 -3.29 -24.71 6.81
N MET A 163 -3.07 -25.21 5.59
CA MET A 163 -1.73 -25.41 5.03
C MET A 163 -1.34 -24.35 4.00
N LEU A 164 -2.29 -23.72 3.32
CA LEU A 164 -2.01 -22.91 2.14
C LEU A 164 -2.33 -21.43 2.30
N VAL A 165 -3.06 -21.06 3.36
CA VAL A 165 -3.30 -19.66 3.72
C VAL A 165 -2.30 -19.25 4.78
N ILE A 166 -1.46 -18.27 4.47
CA ILE A 166 -0.58 -17.64 5.45
C ILE A 166 -1.38 -16.52 6.10
N ASN A 167 -1.83 -16.73 7.34
CA ASN A 167 -2.64 -15.77 8.07
C ASN A 167 -2.16 -15.67 9.53
N PRO A 168 -1.42 -14.61 9.90
CA PRO A 168 -0.98 -14.35 11.28
C PRO A 168 -2.12 -13.89 12.21
N GLY A 169 -3.33 -13.63 11.70
CA GLY A 169 -4.43 -13.06 12.46
C GLY A 169 -4.31 -11.54 12.68
N VAL A 170 -5.27 -10.98 13.39
CA VAL A 170 -5.34 -9.55 13.70
C VAL A 170 -4.19 -9.16 14.63
N HIS A 171 -3.47 -8.10 14.28
CA HIS A 171 -2.46 -7.48 15.13
C HIS A 171 -2.86 -6.05 15.45
N ALA A 172 -2.80 -5.68 16.72
CA ALA A 172 -3.10 -4.34 17.19
C ALA A 172 -1.84 -3.58 17.60
N ILE A 173 -1.83 -2.27 17.39
CA ILE A 173 -0.77 -1.37 17.85
C ILE A 173 -1.35 -0.02 18.28
N THR A 174 -0.80 0.55 19.34
CA THR A 174 -1.22 1.84 19.90
C THR A 174 -0.02 2.58 20.49
N GLY A 175 -0.15 3.88 20.71
CA GLY A 175 0.89 4.74 21.28
C GLY A 175 1.76 5.41 20.23
N ARG A 176 2.70 6.24 20.72
CA ARG A 176 3.61 7.06 19.89
C ARG A 176 4.96 6.39 19.76
N GLY A 177 5.51 6.36 18.55
CA GLY A 177 6.88 5.91 18.31
C GLY A 177 7.12 4.45 18.67
N VAL A 178 6.10 3.59 18.59
CA VAL A 178 6.23 2.16 18.89
C VAL A 178 6.76 1.44 17.66
N ASN A 179 7.83 0.66 17.79
CA ASN A 179 8.50 -0.01 16.68
C ASN A 179 8.71 0.88 15.42
N PRO A 180 9.32 2.07 15.55
CA PRO A 180 9.36 3.08 14.48
C PRO A 180 10.22 2.66 13.28
N LYS A 181 10.96 1.55 13.39
CA LYS A 181 11.77 0.95 12.34
C LYS A 181 11.25 -0.40 11.82
N GLY A 182 10.16 -0.92 12.37
CA GLY A 182 9.55 -2.19 11.92
C GLY A 182 10.34 -3.45 12.26
N GLY A 183 11.36 -3.36 13.13
CA GLY A 183 12.29 -4.46 13.43
C GLY A 183 11.97 -5.26 14.68
N ASP A 184 11.00 -4.83 15.50
CA ASP A 184 10.61 -5.51 16.73
C ASP A 184 9.80 -6.79 16.45
N PRO A 185 10.29 -7.98 16.85
CA PRO A 185 9.56 -9.24 16.67
C PRO A 185 8.18 -9.27 17.34
N ALA A 186 7.95 -8.49 18.41
CA ALA A 186 6.66 -8.43 19.09
C ALA A 186 5.55 -7.84 18.21
N HIS A 187 5.92 -7.07 17.19
CA HIS A 187 5.00 -6.47 16.24
C HIS A 187 5.10 -7.10 14.85
N ALA A 188 5.76 -8.25 14.72
CA ALA A 188 5.87 -8.98 13.46
C ALA A 188 4.65 -9.88 13.24
N MET A 189 4.03 -9.77 12.06
CA MET A 189 2.89 -10.57 11.65
C MET A 189 3.39 -11.83 10.93
N VAL A 190 3.59 -12.91 11.68
CA VAL A 190 4.17 -14.17 11.19
C VAL A 190 3.13 -15.27 11.10
N GLY A 191 2.84 -15.72 9.88
CA GLY A 191 2.01 -16.89 9.61
C GLY A 191 2.85 -18.11 9.27
N GLU A 192 2.19 -19.18 8.84
CA GLU A 192 2.82 -20.43 8.45
C GLU A 192 2.31 -20.91 7.09
N PHE A 193 3.21 -21.43 6.27
CA PHE A 193 2.91 -22.10 5.02
C PHE A 193 3.28 -23.58 5.12
N TRP A 194 2.41 -24.45 4.60
CA TRP A 194 2.56 -25.90 4.59
C TRP A 194 2.76 -26.55 5.97
N LYS A 195 2.46 -25.83 7.05
CA LYS A 195 2.78 -26.23 8.44
C LYS A 195 4.28 -26.52 8.64
N ARG A 196 5.14 -25.78 7.91
CA ARG A 196 6.60 -25.97 7.90
C ARG A 196 7.38 -24.68 7.81
N GLU A 197 6.91 -23.74 6.99
CA GLU A 197 7.62 -22.51 6.69
C GLU A 197 7.00 -21.35 7.46
N ARG A 198 7.78 -20.71 8.34
CA ARG A 198 7.35 -19.48 9.00
C ARG A 198 7.55 -18.30 8.05
N VAL A 199 6.51 -17.51 7.84
CA VAL A 199 6.50 -16.43 6.85
C VAL A 199 6.06 -15.13 7.51
N ARG A 200 6.95 -14.14 7.52
CA ARG A 200 6.65 -12.79 8.02
C ARG A 200 6.02 -11.97 6.90
N LEU A 201 4.71 -11.73 6.98
CA LEU A 201 4.00 -10.95 5.98
C LEU A 201 4.17 -9.44 6.18
N ALA A 202 4.18 -8.99 7.43
CA ALA A 202 4.32 -7.58 7.77
C ALA A 202 4.92 -7.37 9.16
N SER A 203 5.19 -6.11 9.50
CA SER A 203 5.37 -5.64 10.88
C SER A 203 4.68 -4.29 11.06
N LEU A 204 4.16 -4.03 12.26
CA LEU A 204 3.47 -2.77 12.58
C LEU A 204 4.39 -1.85 13.39
N GLY A 205 4.31 -0.55 13.13
CA GLY A 205 4.89 0.49 13.96
C GLY A 205 4.00 1.72 14.01
N THR A 206 4.32 2.66 14.89
CA THR A 206 3.74 3.99 14.91
C THR A 206 4.81 5.06 14.86
N ASP A 207 4.51 6.18 14.21
CA ASP A 207 5.38 7.36 14.24
C ASP A 207 5.18 8.17 15.54
N ALA A 208 5.90 9.29 15.66
CA ALA A 208 5.83 10.16 16.84
C ALA A 208 4.43 10.76 17.09
N ASP A 209 3.58 10.83 16.06
CA ASP A 209 2.21 11.35 16.13
C ASP A 209 1.16 10.24 16.31
N GLY A 210 1.59 8.98 16.43
CA GLY A 210 0.70 7.82 16.58
C GLY A 210 0.07 7.35 15.26
N ARG A 211 0.62 7.79 14.12
CA ARG A 211 0.22 7.29 12.79
C ARG A 211 0.70 5.86 12.61
N LEU A 212 -0.13 5.00 12.04
CA LEU A 212 0.28 3.63 11.73
C LEU A 212 1.31 3.60 10.61
N ILE A 213 2.30 2.73 10.74
CA ILE A 213 3.25 2.35 9.70
C ILE A 213 3.16 0.84 9.52
N VAL A 214 2.88 0.40 8.30
CA VAL A 214 2.92 -1.02 7.90
C VAL A 214 4.21 -1.26 7.12
N PHE A 215 5.09 -2.07 7.70
CA PHE A 215 6.33 -2.53 7.09
C PHE A 215 6.10 -3.87 6.39
N PRO A 216 6.44 -4.02 5.09
CA PRO A 216 6.23 -5.26 4.38
C PRO A 216 7.24 -6.36 4.76
N GLY A 217 7.06 -7.55 4.17
CA GLY A 217 8.02 -8.63 4.16
C GLY A 217 9.40 -8.27 3.59
N ASP A 218 10.28 -9.26 3.53
CA ASP A 218 11.68 -9.14 3.09
C ASP A 218 11.89 -9.44 1.60
N GLY A 219 10.82 -9.84 0.89
CA GLY A 219 10.88 -10.30 -0.49
C GLY A 219 11.34 -11.75 -0.59
N VAL A 220 11.06 -12.56 0.43
CA VAL A 220 11.43 -13.97 0.49
C VAL A 220 10.38 -14.81 -0.25
N ALA A 221 10.84 -15.52 -1.27
CA ALA A 221 10.08 -16.58 -1.94
C ALA A 221 10.80 -17.91 -1.75
N LYS A 222 10.08 -18.95 -1.33
CA LYS A 222 10.65 -20.25 -0.99
C LYS A 222 9.64 -21.38 -1.24
N SER A 223 10.15 -22.59 -1.50
CA SER A 223 9.33 -23.79 -1.49
C SER A 223 9.38 -24.54 -0.16
N ALA A 224 8.23 -25.04 0.27
CA ALA A 224 8.09 -26.00 1.37
C ALA A 224 8.44 -27.46 0.97
N ILE A 225 8.71 -27.70 -0.32
CA ILE A 225 9.09 -29.00 -0.88
C ILE A 225 10.58 -28.96 -1.24
N PRO A 226 11.40 -29.94 -0.78
CA PRO A 226 12.80 -30.04 -1.18
C PRO A 226 12.95 -30.24 -2.69
N ASN A 227 13.97 -29.60 -3.29
CA ASN A 227 14.31 -29.73 -4.71
C ASN A 227 13.14 -29.46 -5.67
N ASN A 228 12.36 -28.42 -5.39
CA ASN A 228 11.16 -28.07 -6.15
C ASN A 228 11.40 -26.81 -7.03
N PRO A 229 11.87 -26.97 -8.28
CA PRO A 229 12.20 -25.84 -9.14
C PRO A 229 10.95 -25.06 -9.59
N ILE A 230 11.13 -23.76 -9.83
CA ILE A 230 10.13 -22.93 -10.51
C ILE A 230 10.12 -23.32 -11.98
N THR A 231 8.97 -23.73 -12.49
CA THR A 231 8.80 -24.17 -13.88
C THR A 231 7.70 -23.42 -14.61
N ASN A 232 6.91 -22.63 -13.89
CA ASN A 232 5.83 -21.82 -14.41
C ASN A 232 5.98 -20.36 -13.93
N PHE A 233 5.53 -19.40 -14.74
CA PHE A 233 5.62 -17.98 -14.42
C PHE A 233 4.71 -17.56 -13.24
N SER A 234 3.58 -18.24 -13.04
CA SER A 234 2.54 -17.92 -12.05
C SER A 234 2.31 -19.05 -11.05
N ASP A 235 2.22 -20.30 -11.51
CA ASP A 235 1.62 -21.40 -10.76
C ASP A 235 2.65 -22.47 -10.39
N ASN A 236 3.19 -22.39 -9.18
CA ASN A 236 4.20 -23.32 -8.69
C ASN A 236 3.74 -23.94 -7.35
N ASP A 237 3.38 -25.21 -7.37
CA ASP A 237 2.92 -25.92 -6.17
C ASP A 237 4.01 -26.00 -5.11
N GLY A 238 3.61 -25.89 -3.83
CA GLY A 238 4.52 -25.89 -2.69
C GLY A 238 5.38 -24.63 -2.57
N TRP A 239 5.15 -23.58 -3.38
CA TRP A 239 5.83 -22.29 -3.23
C TRP A 239 4.98 -21.27 -2.48
N HIS A 240 5.66 -20.40 -1.75
CA HIS A 240 5.08 -19.19 -1.17
C HIS A 240 5.98 -17.98 -1.42
N ASP A 241 5.40 -16.80 -1.24
CA ASP A 241 6.11 -15.54 -1.06
C ASP A 241 5.66 -14.87 0.24
N ASP A 242 6.17 -13.68 0.51
CA ASP A 242 5.83 -12.86 1.68
C ASP A 242 5.04 -11.60 1.30
N TRP A 243 4.35 -11.62 0.15
CA TRP A 243 3.37 -10.58 -0.17
C TRP A 243 2.07 -10.86 0.58
N CYS A 244 1.26 -9.85 0.76
CA CYS A 244 0.00 -9.96 1.48
C CYS A 244 -0.87 -8.75 1.23
N ASP A 245 -2.14 -8.87 1.56
CA ASP A 245 -3.05 -7.75 1.65
C ASP A 245 -4.08 -7.98 2.76
N GLY A 246 -4.78 -6.92 3.18
CA GLY A 246 -5.83 -7.04 4.16
C GLY A 246 -6.32 -5.71 4.75
N PRO A 247 -7.38 -5.76 5.58
CA PRO A 247 -7.97 -4.57 6.18
C PRO A 247 -7.06 -3.88 7.21
N VAL A 248 -7.26 -2.58 7.32
CA VAL A 248 -6.69 -1.68 8.33
C VAL A 248 -7.83 -0.95 9.01
N ASP A 249 -7.99 -1.16 10.31
CA ASP A 249 -9.01 -0.56 11.14
C ASP A 249 -8.38 0.36 12.21
N ALA A 250 -9.17 1.30 12.72
CA ALA A 250 -8.76 2.15 13.82
C ALA A 250 -9.92 2.48 14.76
N ARG A 251 -9.67 2.33 16.06
CA ARG A 251 -10.54 2.81 17.14
C ARG A 251 -9.90 4.00 17.82
N VAL A 252 -10.65 5.08 17.93
CA VAL A 252 -10.18 6.37 18.46
C VAL A 252 -10.96 6.74 19.71
N THR A 253 -10.26 7.00 20.81
CA THR A 253 -10.83 7.50 22.06
C THR A 253 -10.35 8.93 22.30
N PHE A 254 -11.25 9.90 22.18
CA PHE A 254 -10.94 11.31 22.45
C PHE A 254 -10.83 11.58 23.95
N LYS A 255 -10.18 12.69 24.32
CA LYS A 255 -9.99 13.11 25.71
C LYS A 255 -11.29 13.34 26.49
N ASP A 256 -12.39 13.63 25.82
CA ASP A 256 -13.71 13.78 26.42
C ASP A 256 -14.42 12.43 26.67
N GLY A 257 -13.76 11.31 26.33
CA GLY A 257 -14.28 9.95 26.46
C GLY A 257 -15.07 9.47 25.23
N THR A 258 -15.26 10.30 24.20
CA THR A 258 -15.92 9.88 22.96
C THR A 258 -15.10 8.81 22.26
N VAL A 259 -15.74 7.69 21.92
CA VAL A 259 -15.12 6.58 21.17
C VAL A 259 -15.74 6.50 19.77
N VAL A 260 -14.88 6.49 18.76
CA VAL A 260 -15.29 6.41 17.35
C VAL A 260 -14.44 5.35 16.64
N ASP A 261 -15.11 4.40 16.00
CA ASP A 261 -14.47 3.50 15.04
C ASP A 261 -14.40 4.23 13.68
N ALA A 262 -13.21 4.30 13.10
CA ALA A 262 -13.00 4.96 11.82
C ALA A 262 -13.47 4.08 10.65
N GLU A 263 -13.88 4.71 9.55
CA GLU A 263 -14.01 4.04 8.26
C GLU A 263 -12.67 3.41 7.89
N ASN A 264 -12.72 2.12 7.57
CA ASN A 264 -11.56 1.28 7.38
C ASN A 264 -10.81 1.61 6.09
N ALA A 265 -9.56 1.14 6.03
CA ALA A 265 -8.75 1.14 4.82
C ALA A 265 -8.30 -0.29 4.49
N TRP A 266 -7.50 -0.42 3.45
CA TRP A 266 -6.84 -1.66 3.04
C TRP A 266 -5.34 -1.41 2.85
N VAL A 267 -4.51 -2.41 3.11
CA VAL A 267 -3.09 -2.41 2.72
C VAL A 267 -2.83 -3.55 1.77
N ALA A 268 -2.05 -3.30 0.72
CA ALA A 268 -1.57 -4.33 -0.20
C ALA A 268 -0.05 -4.23 -0.36
N CYS A 269 0.61 -5.38 -0.29
CA CYS A 269 2.03 -5.52 -0.46
C CYS A 269 2.34 -6.13 -1.84
N CYS A 270 3.30 -5.53 -2.55
CA CYS A 270 3.76 -6.04 -3.83
C CYS A 270 5.28 -5.92 -3.99
N GLY A 271 5.79 -6.30 -5.16
CA GLY A 271 7.21 -6.23 -5.49
C GLY A 271 7.78 -4.79 -5.46
N PRO A 272 9.11 -4.65 -5.44
CA PRO A 272 9.75 -3.33 -5.52
C PRO A 272 9.34 -2.56 -6.77
N ASP A 273 9.27 -1.24 -6.63
CA ASP A 273 9.22 -0.34 -7.77
C ASP A 273 10.66 -0.01 -8.16
N PHE A 274 11.12 -0.61 -9.26
CA PHE A 274 12.49 -0.43 -9.74
C PHE A 274 12.70 0.87 -10.51
N ALA A 275 11.63 1.58 -10.85
CA ALA A 275 11.69 2.88 -11.50
C ALA A 275 10.59 3.82 -10.99
N PRO A 276 10.62 4.25 -9.70
CA PRO A 276 9.52 5.02 -9.09
C PRO A 276 9.22 6.37 -9.75
N GLU A 277 10.14 6.86 -10.56
CA GLU A 277 10.00 8.12 -11.30
C GLU A 277 9.35 7.93 -12.68
N ILE A 278 9.11 6.70 -13.13
CA ILE A 278 8.49 6.36 -14.41
C ILE A 278 7.08 5.82 -14.14
N PRO A 279 6.04 6.68 -14.14
CA PRO A 279 4.68 6.24 -13.92
C PRO A 279 4.18 5.39 -15.10
N PRO A 280 3.26 4.44 -14.86
CA PRO A 280 2.55 3.77 -15.94
C PRO A 280 1.64 4.76 -16.67
N PHE A 281 1.34 4.48 -17.95
CA PHE A 281 0.37 5.28 -18.73
C PHE A 281 -1.05 5.24 -18.13
N ILE A 282 -1.47 4.07 -17.63
CA ILE A 282 -2.73 3.89 -16.90
C ILE A 282 -2.36 3.33 -15.53
N SER A 283 -2.63 4.09 -14.47
CA SER A 283 -2.36 3.69 -13.10
C SER A 283 -3.53 2.91 -12.49
N LEU A 284 -3.29 2.25 -11.35
CA LEU A 284 -4.39 1.66 -10.57
C LEU A 284 -5.40 2.73 -10.12
N TYR A 285 -4.95 3.97 -9.90
CA TYR A 285 -5.85 5.08 -9.59
C TYR A 285 -6.81 5.36 -10.75
N ASP A 286 -6.33 5.30 -12.00
CA ASP A 286 -7.17 5.51 -13.18
C ASP A 286 -8.21 4.38 -13.32
N VAL A 287 -7.80 3.12 -13.13
CA VAL A 287 -8.71 1.96 -13.16
C VAL A 287 -9.77 2.06 -12.06
N MET A 288 -9.39 2.44 -10.84
CA MET A 288 -10.33 2.64 -9.72
C MET A 288 -11.28 3.81 -9.99
N ARG A 289 -10.77 4.90 -10.60
CA ARG A 289 -11.57 6.06 -10.98
C ARG A 289 -12.63 5.68 -12.01
N ASP A 290 -12.23 4.94 -13.04
CA ASP A 290 -13.10 4.42 -14.09
C ASP A 290 -14.18 3.49 -13.52
N THR A 291 -13.77 2.52 -12.70
CA THR A 291 -14.68 1.61 -11.97
C THR A 291 -15.69 2.37 -11.13
N ALA A 292 -15.28 3.44 -10.44
CA ALA A 292 -16.18 4.26 -9.63
C ALA A 292 -17.16 5.09 -10.48
N ILE A 293 -16.78 5.50 -11.68
CA ILE A 293 -17.69 6.17 -12.62
C ILE A 293 -18.72 5.18 -13.15
N ASP A 294 -18.27 4.02 -13.63
CA ASP A 294 -19.14 2.95 -14.12
C ASP A 294 -20.12 2.45 -13.05
N GLY A 295 -19.64 2.36 -11.80
CA GLY A 295 -20.45 2.00 -10.64
C GLY A 295 -21.38 3.12 -10.14
N GLY A 296 -21.32 4.33 -10.72
CA GLY A 296 -22.12 5.47 -10.31
C GLY A 296 -21.74 6.09 -8.95
N TRP A 297 -20.57 5.75 -8.41
CA TRP A 297 -20.03 6.32 -7.16
C TRP A 297 -19.32 7.65 -7.37
N MET A 298 -18.92 7.95 -8.60
CA MET A 298 -18.32 9.21 -8.99
C MET A 298 -18.95 9.74 -10.27
N ALA A 299 -19.09 11.05 -10.37
CA ALA A 299 -19.61 11.67 -11.59
C ALA A 299 -18.59 11.59 -12.73
N GLU A 300 -19.06 11.28 -13.92
CA GLU A 300 -18.26 11.36 -15.14
C GLU A 300 -17.80 12.83 -15.37
N PRO A 301 -16.51 13.06 -15.69
CA PRO A 301 -16.03 14.38 -16.06
C PRO A 301 -16.77 14.92 -17.31
N LYS A 302 -17.29 16.14 -17.21
CA LYS A 302 -17.95 16.82 -18.34
C LYS A 302 -17.08 17.95 -18.88
N ALA A 303 -17.24 18.24 -20.17
CA ALA A 303 -16.57 19.37 -20.81
C ALA A 303 -16.94 20.71 -20.14
N PRO A 304 -16.01 21.68 -20.09
CA PRO A 304 -14.65 21.61 -20.62
C PRO A 304 -13.70 20.77 -19.74
N TYR A 305 -12.91 19.92 -20.37
CA TYR A 305 -11.90 19.11 -19.68
C TYR A 305 -10.71 19.97 -19.24
N SER A 306 -10.15 19.64 -18.08
CA SER A 306 -8.92 20.26 -17.60
C SER A 306 -7.72 19.60 -18.25
N PHE A 307 -6.96 20.33 -19.07
CA PHE A 307 -5.73 19.80 -19.66
C PHE A 307 -4.76 19.24 -18.60
N ARG A 308 -4.63 19.90 -17.45
CA ARG A 308 -3.70 19.47 -16.39
C ARG A 308 -4.14 18.24 -15.61
N ARG A 309 -5.45 18.01 -15.48
CA ARG A 309 -6.00 16.92 -14.67
C ARG A 309 -6.41 15.72 -15.52
N ASP A 310 -6.97 15.98 -16.70
CA ASP A 310 -7.68 14.98 -17.50
C ASP A 310 -6.90 14.53 -18.75
N ILE A 311 -5.87 15.28 -19.20
CA ILE A 311 -5.18 15.03 -20.49
C ILE A 311 -3.65 14.88 -20.37
N TYR A 312 -2.99 15.71 -19.56
CA TYR A 312 -1.53 15.75 -19.44
C TYR A 312 -0.91 14.56 -18.69
N PRO A 313 -1.47 14.09 -17.55
CA PRO A 313 -0.96 12.92 -16.85
C PRO A 313 -0.95 11.68 -17.75
#